data_AF-A0A6G0YFG9-F1
#
_entry.id   AF-A0A6G0YFG9-F1
#
_cell.length_a   1.000
_cell.length_b   1.000
_cell.length_c   1.000
_cell.angle_alpha   90.00
_cell.angle_beta   90.00
_cell.angle_gamma   90.00
#
_symmetry.space_group_name_H-M   'P 1'
#
loop_
_entity.id
_entity.type
_entity.pdbx_description
1 polymer ?
#
loop_
_entity_poly.entity_id
_entity_poly.type
_entity_poly.pdbx_seq_one_letter_code
_entity_poly.pdbx_strand_id
1 'polypeptide(L)'
;MATLQSKKNNIIHYRNLQQTIANGLIVEKVHRVVQFNQSPWLAPYIALNTEMRKKVANDFDKDFFKLLNNAVFGKTMESMRKKIKMELLSSDRRLQKLINQSTFKHCITYNKTLNAIALENKIIDFCKLIYIGFAVLEISKYLMYDYHYNVMQKHYDDKIELMYTDGTESLVYYIQTDYFYNDLLNNPNLLNRMDTANLPRDHPYYIAERKKIPGLFNV
;
A
#
# COMPACT_ATOMS: atom_id res chain seq x y z
N MET A 1 6.82 -3.55 -11.90
CA MET A 1 6.74 -4.22 -13.21
C MET A 1 6.97 -5.71 -12.98
N ALA A 2 5.97 -6.54 -13.26
CA ALA A 2 6.09 -8.00 -13.13
C ALA A 2 6.88 -8.51 -14.35
N THR A 3 8.20 -8.63 -14.21
CA THR A 3 9.05 -9.22 -15.23
C THR A 3 9.37 -10.65 -14.84
N LEU A 4 9.24 -11.59 -15.79
CA LEU A 4 9.64 -13.00 -15.65
C LEU A 4 11.18 -13.17 -15.68
N GLN A 5 11.92 -12.09 -15.45
CA GLN A 5 13.37 -12.08 -15.50
C GLN A 5 13.95 -12.39 -14.12
N SER A 6 15.15 -12.99 -14.10
CA SER A 6 15.91 -13.17 -12.88
C SER A 6 16.14 -11.83 -12.18
N LYS A 7 15.65 -11.71 -10.95
CA LYS A 7 15.77 -10.49 -10.14
C LYS A 7 17.05 -10.54 -9.33
N LYS A 8 18.02 -9.69 -9.66
CA LYS A 8 19.25 -9.52 -8.90
C LYS A 8 19.09 -8.45 -7.82
N ASN A 9 19.66 -8.69 -6.63
CA ASN A 9 19.63 -7.78 -5.47
C ASN A 9 18.22 -7.35 -5.02
N ASN A 10 17.23 -8.23 -5.17
CA ASN A 10 15.87 -7.93 -4.73
C ASN A 10 15.76 -7.98 -3.20
N ILE A 11 15.06 -7.01 -2.62
CA ILE A 11 14.75 -6.98 -1.18
C ILE A 11 13.36 -7.60 -1.01
N ILE A 12 13.26 -8.63 -0.18
CA ILE A 12 12.02 -9.38 0.05
C ILE A 12 11.83 -9.65 1.54
N HIS A 13 10.59 -9.60 2.00
CA HIS A 13 10.26 -9.98 3.37
C HIS A 13 10.24 -11.51 3.53
N TYR A 14 10.61 -12.03 4.71
CA TYR A 14 10.76 -13.48 4.92
C TYR A 14 9.49 -14.29 4.61
N ARG A 15 8.30 -13.77 4.94
CA ARG A 15 7.01 -14.43 4.64
C ARG A 15 6.75 -14.58 3.14
N ASN A 16 7.03 -13.53 2.38
CA ASN A 16 6.92 -13.57 0.93
C ASN A 16 7.95 -14.52 0.34
N LEU A 17 9.17 -14.52 0.86
CA LEU A 17 10.21 -15.45 0.41
C LEU A 17 9.77 -16.91 0.61
N GLN A 18 9.27 -17.26 1.79
CA GLN A 18 8.74 -18.60 2.08
C GLN A 18 7.62 -19.01 1.11
N GLN A 19 6.68 -18.10 0.86
CA GLN A 19 5.60 -18.35 -0.09
C GLN A 19 6.11 -18.53 -1.53
N THR A 20 7.04 -17.67 -1.98
CA THR A 20 7.60 -17.78 -3.34
C THR A 20 8.39 -19.07 -3.54
N ILE A 21 9.13 -19.53 -2.52
CA ILE A 21 9.84 -20.80 -2.56
C ILE A 21 8.86 -21.96 -2.66
N ALA A 22 7.76 -21.93 -1.89
CA ALA A 22 6.71 -22.94 -1.97
C ALA A 22 6.04 -22.99 -3.37
N ASN A 23 5.97 -21.85 -4.05
CA ASN A 23 5.46 -21.74 -5.41
C ASN A 23 6.53 -22.01 -6.50
N GLY A 24 7.72 -22.50 -6.12
CA GLY A 24 8.75 -22.96 -7.06
C GLY A 24 9.88 -21.97 -7.37
N LEU A 25 9.98 -20.84 -6.66
CA LEU A 25 11.10 -19.90 -6.83
C LEU A 25 12.38 -20.48 -6.23
N ILE A 26 13.43 -20.59 -7.06
CA ILE A 26 14.75 -21.07 -6.65
C ILE A 26 15.61 -19.88 -6.23
N VAL A 27 16.13 -19.92 -5.00
CA VAL A 27 17.03 -18.88 -4.47
C VAL A 27 18.47 -19.25 -4.77
N GLU A 28 19.15 -18.44 -5.58
CA GLU A 28 20.57 -18.65 -5.90
C GLU A 28 21.50 -18.20 -4.77
N LYS A 29 21.29 -16.98 -4.25
CA LYS A 29 22.21 -16.36 -3.27
C LYS A 29 21.52 -15.35 -2.35
N VAL A 30 21.84 -15.40 -1.06
CA VAL A 30 21.44 -14.40 -0.07
C VAL A 30 22.63 -13.48 0.21
N HIS A 31 22.44 -12.17 0.05
CA HIS A 31 23.50 -11.18 0.21
C HIS A 31 23.51 -10.51 1.58
N ARG A 32 22.33 -10.17 2.10
CA ARG A 32 22.16 -9.40 3.35
C ARG A 32 20.87 -9.84 4.03
N VAL A 33 20.89 -9.86 5.36
CA VAL A 33 19.72 -10.17 6.19
C VAL A 33 19.57 -9.08 7.23
N VAL A 34 18.34 -8.61 7.43
CA VAL A 34 17.97 -7.66 8.49
C VAL A 34 16.99 -8.37 9.41
N GLN A 35 17.37 -8.53 10.67
CA GLN A 35 16.52 -9.10 11.71
C GLN A 35 15.89 -7.97 12.53
N PHE A 36 14.63 -8.16 12.93
CA PHE A 36 13.90 -7.20 13.73
C PHE A 36 12.83 -7.89 14.59
N ASN A 37 12.50 -7.28 15.72
CA ASN A 37 11.40 -7.72 16.58
C ASN A 37 10.10 -7.04 16.15
N GLN A 38 9.00 -7.78 16.22
CA GLN A 38 7.67 -7.30 15.81
C GLN A 38 6.77 -7.16 17.03
N SER A 39 6.01 -6.07 17.11
CA SER A 39 4.97 -5.88 18.11
C SER A 39 3.74 -5.20 17.48
N PRO A 40 2.52 -5.46 17.99
CA PRO A 40 1.29 -4.88 17.45
C PRO A 40 1.05 -3.44 17.95
N TRP A 41 2.10 -2.60 17.98
CA TRP A 41 2.04 -1.26 18.56
C TRP A 41 1.06 -0.31 17.87
N LEU A 42 0.83 -0.48 16.56
CA LEU A 42 -0.11 0.33 15.77
C LEU A 42 -1.55 -0.23 15.80
N ALA A 43 -1.76 -1.43 16.34
CA ALA A 43 -3.07 -2.09 16.32
C ALA A 43 -4.16 -1.30 17.08
N PRO A 44 -3.92 -0.73 18.27
CA PRO A 44 -4.93 0.06 18.97
C PRO A 44 -5.38 1.29 18.18
N TYR A 45 -4.45 1.94 17.47
CA TYR A 45 -4.73 3.11 16.64
C TYR A 45 -5.60 2.75 15.42
N ILE A 46 -5.26 1.66 14.74
CA ILE A 46 -6.03 1.18 13.57
C ILE A 46 -7.42 0.72 14.01
N ALA A 47 -7.53 0.02 15.13
CA ALA A 47 -8.80 -0.42 15.69
C ALA A 47 -9.71 0.78 15.99
N LEU A 48 -9.20 1.79 16.69
CA LEU A 48 -9.93 3.02 17.00
C LEU A 48 -10.45 3.72 15.73
N ASN A 49 -9.58 3.94 14.74
CA ASN A 49 -9.98 4.58 13.49
C ASN A 49 -11.02 3.75 12.71
N THR A 50 -10.92 2.42 12.77
CA THR A 50 -11.86 1.51 12.11
C THR A 50 -13.24 1.55 12.79
N GLU A 51 -13.27 1.59 14.12
CA GLU A 51 -14.51 1.76 14.88
C GLU A 51 -15.17 3.11 14.61
N MET A 52 -14.39 4.20 14.62
CA MET A 52 -14.91 5.53 14.31
C MET A 52 -15.47 5.57 12.88
N ARG A 53 -14.78 4.97 11.92
CA ARG A 53 -15.25 4.84 10.53
C ARG A 53 -16.54 4.01 10.39
N LYS A 54 -16.83 3.10 11.32
CA LYS A 54 -18.09 2.32 11.35
C LYS A 54 -19.24 3.11 11.97
N LYS A 55 -18.98 3.91 13.01
CA LYS A 55 -19.99 4.70 13.74
C LYS A 55 -20.52 5.89 12.94
N VAL A 56 -19.67 6.48 12.12
CA VAL A 56 -19.98 7.68 11.36
C VAL A 56 -20.92 7.38 10.19
N ALA A 57 -21.99 8.18 10.08
CA ALA A 57 -22.93 8.11 8.96
C ALA A 57 -22.47 8.92 7.73
N ASN A 58 -21.80 10.06 7.96
CA ASN A 58 -21.35 10.99 6.93
C ASN A 58 -20.16 10.45 6.11
N ASP A 59 -20.16 10.66 4.79
CA ASP A 59 -19.11 10.12 3.92
C ASP A 59 -17.79 10.88 4.07
N PHE A 60 -17.84 12.19 4.31
CA PHE A 60 -16.64 13.00 4.57
C PHE A 60 -15.83 12.46 5.75
N ASP A 61 -16.50 12.22 6.87
CA ASP A 61 -15.85 11.73 8.09
C ASP A 61 -15.35 10.29 7.94
N LYS A 62 -16.05 9.44 7.17
CA LYS A 62 -15.55 8.09 6.82
C LYS A 62 -14.24 8.15 6.04
N ASP A 63 -14.11 9.10 5.12
CA ASP A 63 -12.89 9.31 4.34
C ASP A 63 -11.78 9.94 5.18
N PHE A 64 -12.12 10.79 6.14
CA PHE A 64 -11.17 11.32 7.12
C PHE A 64 -10.51 10.20 7.94
N PHE A 65 -11.28 9.29 8.55
CA PHE A 65 -10.71 8.17 9.32
C PHE A 65 -9.95 7.17 8.44
N LYS A 66 -10.35 6.99 7.17
CA LYS A 66 -9.58 6.22 6.18
C LYS A 66 -8.22 6.90 5.91
N LEU A 67 -8.23 8.21 5.71
CA LEU A 67 -7.04 9.00 5.43
C LEU A 67 -6.05 8.95 6.59
N LEU A 68 -6.52 8.99 7.84
CA LEU A 68 -5.64 8.89 9.02
C LEU A 68 -4.82 7.59 9.03
N ASN A 69 -5.45 6.45 8.74
CA ASN A 69 -4.74 5.17 8.63
C ASN A 69 -3.74 5.18 7.46
N ASN A 70 -4.16 5.68 6.29
CA ASN A 70 -3.31 5.73 5.10
C ASN A 70 -2.15 6.72 5.24
N ALA A 71 -2.35 7.82 5.98
CA ALA A 71 -1.36 8.86 6.21
C ALA A 71 -0.19 8.34 7.06
N VAL A 72 -0.45 7.52 8.08
CA VAL A 72 0.61 6.87 8.86
C VAL A 72 1.52 6.06 7.94
N PHE A 73 0.92 5.20 7.10
CA PHE A 73 1.67 4.41 6.13
C PHE A 73 2.45 5.30 5.14
N GLY A 74 1.79 6.26 4.50
CA GLY A 74 2.43 7.18 3.56
C GLY A 74 3.59 7.96 4.18
N LYS A 75 3.48 8.30 5.47
CA LYS A 75 4.54 9.02 6.18
C LYS A 75 5.75 8.16 6.50
N THR A 76 5.59 6.85 6.68
CA THR A 76 6.73 5.92 6.84
C THR A 76 7.53 5.76 5.55
N MET A 77 6.88 5.91 4.38
CA MET A 77 7.51 5.76 3.06
C MET A 77 7.97 7.10 2.44
N GLU A 78 7.92 8.19 3.19
CA GLU A 78 8.32 9.50 2.70
C GLU A 78 9.81 9.54 2.30
N SER A 79 10.09 9.98 1.07
CA SER A 79 11.45 10.16 0.59
C SER A 79 12.05 11.48 1.05
N MET A 80 12.92 11.43 2.07
CA MET A 80 13.63 12.61 2.58
C MET A 80 14.54 13.27 1.54
N ARG A 81 15.01 12.52 0.54
CA ARG A 81 15.82 13.04 -0.58
C ARG A 81 15.06 13.98 -1.51
N LYS A 82 13.75 13.79 -1.62
CA LYS A 82 12.88 14.63 -2.46
C LYS A 82 12.39 15.89 -1.75
N LYS A 83 12.70 16.05 -0.45
CA LYS A 83 12.32 17.24 0.30
C LYS A 83 13.13 18.44 -0.22
N ILE A 84 12.43 19.46 -0.67
CA ILE A 84 13.01 20.72 -1.14
C ILE A 84 12.72 21.79 -0.08
N LYS A 85 13.71 22.64 0.19
CA LYS A 85 13.48 23.81 1.02
C LYS A 85 13.07 24.96 0.09
N MET A 86 11.87 25.48 0.27
CA MET A 86 11.42 26.68 -0.44
C MET A 86 11.40 27.89 0.48
N GLU A 87 11.91 29.02 0.00
CA GLU A 87 11.80 30.31 0.66
C GLU A 87 11.09 31.31 -0.26
N LEU A 88 10.08 32.00 0.27
CA LEU A 88 9.40 33.12 -0.39
C LEU A 88 10.06 34.43 0.05
N LEU A 89 10.43 35.27 -0.91
CA LEU A 89 11.28 36.43 -0.68
C LEU A 89 10.80 37.62 -1.50
N SER A 90 10.83 38.79 -0.86
CA SER A 90 10.53 40.06 -1.50
C SER A 90 11.72 41.01 -1.62
N SER A 91 12.86 40.66 -1.04
CA SER A 91 14.07 41.47 -1.07
C SER A 91 15.08 40.94 -2.07
N ASP A 92 15.47 41.79 -3.03
CA ASP A 92 16.43 41.44 -4.08
C ASP A 92 17.82 41.10 -3.51
N ARG A 93 18.24 41.76 -2.43
CA ARG A 93 19.54 41.48 -1.78
C ARG A 93 19.61 40.05 -1.25
N ARG A 94 18.51 39.56 -0.66
CA ARG A 94 18.44 38.19 -0.12
C ARG A 94 18.26 37.16 -1.24
N LEU A 95 17.51 37.51 -2.28
CA LEU A 95 17.39 36.71 -3.51
C LEU A 95 18.76 36.43 -4.12
N GLN A 96 19.56 37.46 -4.39
CA GLN A 96 20.92 37.30 -4.93
C GLN A 96 21.81 36.43 -4.03
N LYS A 97 21.72 36.62 -2.71
CA LYS A 97 22.48 35.79 -1.75
C LYS A 97 22.13 34.30 -1.85
N LEU A 98 20.86 33.97 -2.08
CA LEU A 98 20.38 32.59 -2.16
C LEU A 98 20.62 31.97 -3.55
N ILE A 99 20.59 32.75 -4.62
CA ILE A 99 21.00 32.30 -5.97
C ILE A 99 22.47 31.91 -5.99
N ASN A 100 23.31 32.66 -5.28
CA ASN A 100 24.75 32.38 -5.19
C ASN A 100 25.11 31.18 -4.29
N GLN A 101 24.14 30.53 -3.64
CA GLN A 101 24.40 29.33 -2.85
C GLN A 101 24.53 28.11 -3.75
N SER A 102 25.45 27.20 -3.42
CA SER A 102 25.63 25.92 -4.14
C SER A 102 24.41 24.98 -4.04
N THR A 103 23.47 25.28 -3.15
CA THR A 103 22.21 24.54 -2.95
C THR A 103 21.06 25.06 -3.80
N PHE A 104 21.26 26.10 -4.61
CA PHE A 104 20.23 26.65 -5.47
C PHE A 104 19.80 25.67 -6.57
N LYS A 105 18.50 25.47 -6.74
CA LYS A 105 17.93 24.69 -7.86
C LYS A 105 17.18 25.56 -8.86
N HIS A 106 16.18 26.29 -8.39
CA HIS A 106 15.32 27.08 -9.27
C HIS A 106 14.73 28.29 -8.55
N CYS A 107 14.46 29.36 -9.29
CA CYS A 107 13.75 30.54 -8.82
C CYS A 107 12.46 30.71 -9.65
N ILE A 108 11.33 30.92 -8.99
CA ILE A 108 10.04 31.20 -9.61
C ILE A 108 9.64 32.62 -9.21
N THR A 109 9.53 33.52 -10.17
CA THR A 109 9.04 34.89 -9.94
C THR A 109 7.53 34.91 -10.05
N TYR A 110 6.83 35.26 -8.97
CA TYR A 110 5.38 35.40 -8.97
C TYR A 110 4.96 36.82 -9.34
N ASN A 111 5.62 37.81 -8.73
CA ASN A 111 5.36 39.24 -8.94
C ASN A 111 6.68 40.01 -8.96
N LYS A 112 6.62 41.30 -9.35
CA LYS A 112 7.78 42.22 -9.32
C LYS A 112 8.50 42.26 -7.96
N THR A 113 7.79 41.95 -6.89
CA THR A 113 8.29 41.99 -5.50
C THR A 113 8.23 40.64 -4.80
N LEU A 114 7.90 39.54 -5.47
CA LEU A 114 7.79 38.23 -4.82
C LEU A 114 8.38 37.12 -5.68
N ASN A 115 9.42 36.50 -5.13
CA ASN A 115 10.16 35.39 -5.73
C ASN A 115 10.16 34.19 -4.77
N ALA A 116 9.97 32.99 -5.31
CA ALA A 116 10.15 31.74 -4.60
C ALA A 116 11.44 31.08 -5.05
N ILE A 117 12.31 30.74 -4.10
CA ILE A 117 13.55 30.02 -4.39
C ILE A 117 13.42 28.62 -3.83
N ALA A 118 13.68 27.63 -4.69
CA ALA A 118 13.85 26.24 -4.33
C ALA A 118 15.34 25.93 -4.10
N LEU A 119 15.65 25.49 -2.88
CA LEU A 119 16.97 25.06 -2.44
C LEU A 119 16.97 23.55 -2.15
N GLU A 120 18.05 22.89 -2.52
CA GLU A 120 18.34 21.53 -2.14
C GLU A 120 18.86 21.45 -0.69
N ASN A 121 18.52 20.37 0.00
CA ASN A 121 18.99 20.14 1.35
C ASN A 121 20.43 19.62 1.33
N LYS A 122 21.36 20.40 1.90
CA LYS A 122 22.78 20.00 2.03
C LYS A 122 22.98 18.77 2.92
N ILE A 123 22.19 18.66 3.99
CA ILE A 123 22.21 17.56 4.94
C ILE A 123 20.84 16.89 4.88
N ILE A 124 20.82 15.57 4.69
CA ILE A 124 19.61 14.77 4.60
C ILE A 124 19.57 13.84 5.80
N ASP A 125 18.69 14.14 6.75
CA ASP A 125 18.47 13.29 7.92
C ASP A 125 17.46 12.19 7.59
N PHE A 126 17.91 10.94 7.66
CA PHE A 126 17.05 9.76 7.48
C PHE A 126 16.27 9.44 8.76
N CYS A 127 15.32 10.29 9.11
CA CYS A 127 14.47 10.13 10.30
C CYS A 127 13.18 9.32 10.06
N LYS A 128 13.03 8.71 8.87
CA LYS A 128 11.82 7.98 8.48
C LYS A 128 12.00 6.49 8.66
N LEU A 129 10.98 5.85 9.23
CA LEU A 129 10.95 4.42 9.54
C LEU A 129 10.52 3.61 8.30
N ILE A 130 11.32 3.67 7.23
CA ILE A 130 11.00 3.10 5.91
C ILE A 130 10.76 1.58 5.97
N TYR A 131 11.43 0.89 6.89
CA TYR A 131 11.27 -0.55 7.09
C TYR A 131 9.84 -0.94 7.50
N ILE A 132 9.10 -0.06 8.17
CA ILE A 132 7.69 -0.30 8.55
C ILE A 132 6.83 -0.32 7.29
N GLY A 133 6.95 0.72 6.45
CA GLY A 133 6.21 0.80 5.18
C GLY A 133 6.56 -0.36 4.25
N PHE A 134 7.84 -0.75 4.20
CA PHE A 134 8.27 -1.94 3.47
C PHE A 134 7.59 -3.22 3.98
N ALA A 135 7.60 -3.47 5.29
CA ALA A 135 6.99 -4.65 5.87
C ALA A 135 5.47 -4.71 5.62
N VAL A 136 4.77 -3.58 5.76
CA VAL A 136 3.33 -3.49 5.49
C VAL A 136 3.03 -3.83 4.03
N LEU A 137 3.75 -3.25 3.06
CA LEU A 137 3.54 -3.56 1.63
C LEU A 137 3.81 -5.02 1.31
N GLU A 138 4.87 -5.59 1.88
CA GLU A 138 5.22 -6.98 1.64
C GLU A 138 4.16 -7.92 2.25
N ILE A 139 3.63 -7.63 3.44
CA ILE A 139 2.53 -8.38 4.03
C ILE A 139 1.24 -8.24 3.20
N SER A 140 0.95 -7.07 2.63
CA SER A 140 -0.20 -6.92 1.72
C SER A 140 -0.05 -7.81 0.47
N LYS A 141 1.14 -7.86 -0.13
CA LYS A 141 1.43 -8.76 -1.26
C LYS A 141 1.28 -10.23 -0.87
N TYR A 142 1.76 -10.62 0.32
CA TYR A 142 1.59 -11.97 0.84
C TYR A 142 0.11 -12.39 0.77
N LEU A 143 -0.79 -11.56 1.31
CA LEU A 143 -2.22 -11.85 1.38
C LEU A 143 -2.84 -11.96 -0.02
N MET A 144 -2.46 -11.08 -0.94
CA MET A 144 -2.93 -11.13 -2.33
C MET A 144 -2.46 -12.39 -3.07
N TYR A 145 -1.17 -12.70 -2.97
CA TYR A 145 -0.61 -13.88 -3.62
C TYR A 145 -1.13 -15.17 -2.98
N ASP A 146 -1.35 -15.17 -1.68
CA ASP A 146 -1.93 -16.32 -0.98
C ASP A 146 -3.36 -16.56 -1.47
N TYR A 147 -4.13 -15.48 -1.65
CA TYR A 147 -5.47 -15.61 -2.21
C TYR A 147 -5.46 -16.10 -3.66
N HIS A 148 -4.59 -15.54 -4.51
CA HIS A 148 -4.48 -15.94 -5.90
C HIS A 148 -4.01 -17.38 -6.08
N TYR A 149 -2.83 -17.73 -5.56
CA TYR A 149 -2.19 -19.02 -5.80
C TYR A 149 -2.80 -20.14 -4.95
N ASN A 150 -3.17 -19.89 -3.69
CA ASN A 150 -3.64 -20.95 -2.79
C ASN A 150 -5.16 -21.13 -2.75
N VAL A 151 -5.95 -20.13 -3.16
CA VAL A 151 -7.42 -20.22 -3.09
C VAL A 151 -8.03 -20.22 -4.48
N MET A 152 -7.78 -19.17 -5.27
CA MET A 152 -8.42 -19.00 -6.58
C MET A 152 -7.86 -19.99 -7.62
N GLN A 153 -6.54 -20.05 -7.78
CA GLN A 153 -5.91 -20.93 -8.77
C GLN A 153 -6.16 -22.42 -8.47
N LYS A 154 -6.12 -22.85 -7.21
CA LYS A 154 -6.40 -24.25 -6.84
C LYS A 154 -7.86 -24.66 -7.02
N HIS A 155 -8.78 -23.68 -7.05
CA HIS A 155 -10.21 -23.99 -7.19
C HIS A 155 -10.65 -24.05 -8.65
N TYR A 156 -10.18 -23.10 -9.45
CA TYR A 156 -10.60 -22.97 -10.84
C TYR A 156 -9.60 -23.55 -11.84
N ASP A 157 -8.36 -23.86 -11.42
CA ASP A 157 -7.25 -24.36 -12.25
C ASP A 157 -7.12 -23.58 -13.57
N ASP A 158 -7.49 -24.18 -14.70
CA ASP A 158 -7.38 -23.57 -16.03
C ASP A 158 -8.55 -22.64 -16.39
N LYS A 159 -9.60 -22.58 -15.56
CA LYS A 159 -10.82 -21.78 -15.81
C LYS A 159 -10.72 -20.34 -15.29
N ILE A 160 -9.56 -19.95 -14.75
CA ILE A 160 -9.33 -18.62 -14.21
C ILE A 160 -8.19 -17.91 -14.94
N GLU A 161 -8.48 -16.72 -15.45
CA GLU A 161 -7.50 -15.85 -16.06
C GLU A 161 -7.40 -14.56 -15.24
N LEU A 162 -6.19 -14.26 -14.75
CA LEU A 162 -5.92 -12.99 -14.06
C LEU A 162 -5.71 -11.89 -15.11
N MET A 163 -6.73 -11.07 -15.31
CA MET A 163 -6.74 -10.03 -16.33
C MET A 163 -5.93 -8.80 -15.92
N TYR A 164 -6.09 -8.36 -14.67
CA TYR A 164 -5.46 -7.14 -14.19
C TYR A 164 -5.24 -7.15 -12.68
N THR A 165 -4.20 -6.45 -12.25
CA THR A 165 -3.92 -6.18 -10.84
C THR A 165 -3.71 -4.68 -10.67
N ASP A 166 -4.56 -3.99 -9.90
CA ASP A 166 -4.34 -2.58 -9.57
C ASP A 166 -3.68 -2.47 -8.20
N GLY A 167 -2.42 -2.02 -8.19
CA GLY A 167 -1.65 -1.87 -6.95
C GLY A 167 -1.60 -3.15 -6.11
N THR A 168 -1.67 -3.00 -4.78
CA THR A 168 -1.72 -4.12 -3.82
C THR A 168 -3.12 -4.32 -3.22
N GLU A 169 -4.17 -3.91 -3.92
CA GLU A 169 -5.52 -3.82 -3.32
C GLU A 169 -6.63 -4.42 -4.18
N SER A 170 -6.41 -4.69 -5.48
CA SER A 170 -7.41 -5.32 -6.34
C SER A 170 -6.85 -6.38 -7.28
N LEU A 171 -7.68 -7.38 -7.56
CA LEU A 171 -7.43 -8.46 -8.51
C LEU A 171 -8.66 -8.55 -9.41
N VAL A 172 -8.46 -8.47 -10.72
CA VAL A 172 -9.52 -8.62 -11.72
C VAL A 172 -9.35 -9.96 -12.40
N TYR A 173 -10.35 -10.81 -12.24
CA TYR A 173 -10.38 -12.16 -12.80
C TYR A 173 -11.42 -12.27 -13.90
N TYR A 174 -11.08 -13.05 -14.91
CA TYR A 174 -12.04 -13.66 -15.81
C TYR A 174 -12.18 -15.12 -15.41
N ILE A 175 -13.38 -15.51 -14.98
CA ILE A 175 -13.67 -16.86 -14.48
C ILE A 175 -14.71 -17.49 -15.39
N GLN A 176 -14.41 -18.66 -15.93
CA GLN A 176 -15.35 -19.47 -16.70
C GLN A 176 -16.16 -20.36 -15.73
N THR A 177 -17.26 -19.83 -15.21
CA THR A 177 -18.21 -20.53 -14.34
C THR A 177 -19.65 -20.16 -14.71
N ASP A 178 -20.60 -21.06 -14.47
CA ASP A 178 -22.02 -20.81 -14.73
C ASP A 178 -22.59 -19.78 -13.73
N TYR A 179 -22.19 -19.87 -12.46
CA TYR A 179 -22.62 -18.93 -11.43
C TYR A 179 -21.63 -18.81 -10.27
N PHE A 180 -20.88 -17.71 -10.23
CA PHE A 180 -19.83 -17.45 -9.26
C PHE A 180 -20.29 -17.52 -7.79
N TYR A 181 -21.50 -17.06 -7.49
CA TYR A 181 -22.00 -17.07 -6.12
C TYR A 181 -22.30 -18.50 -5.59
N ASN A 182 -22.55 -19.47 -6.47
CA ASN A 182 -22.70 -20.87 -6.04
C ASN A 182 -21.34 -21.47 -5.66
N ASP A 183 -20.27 -21.10 -6.36
CA ASP A 183 -18.90 -21.54 -6.04
C ASP A 183 -18.43 -20.97 -4.69
N LEU A 184 -18.87 -19.74 -4.37
CA LEU A 184 -18.63 -19.09 -3.07
C LEU A 184 -19.30 -19.82 -1.91
N LEU A 185 -20.51 -20.35 -2.13
CA LEU A 185 -21.22 -21.16 -1.14
C LEU A 185 -20.56 -22.51 -0.91
N ASN A 186 -20.16 -23.16 -2.01
CA ASN A 186 -19.60 -24.51 -1.96
C ASN A 186 -18.17 -24.52 -1.40
N ASN A 187 -17.47 -23.38 -1.39
CA ASN A 187 -16.12 -23.26 -0.86
C ASN A 187 -16.02 -22.23 0.27
N PRO A 188 -16.08 -22.68 1.53
CA PRO A 188 -15.92 -21.78 2.68
C PRO A 188 -14.56 -21.05 2.67
N ASN A 189 -13.54 -21.61 2.01
CA ASN A 189 -12.23 -20.97 1.85
C ASN A 189 -12.25 -19.72 0.95
N LEU A 190 -13.12 -19.67 -0.06
CA LEU A 190 -13.32 -18.48 -0.90
C LEU A 190 -14.06 -17.41 -0.10
N LEU A 191 -15.15 -17.80 0.56
CA LEU A 191 -15.98 -16.89 1.33
C LEU A 191 -15.25 -16.27 2.52
N ASN A 192 -14.42 -17.03 3.25
CA ASN A 192 -13.74 -16.56 4.47
C ASN A 192 -12.76 -15.41 4.25
N ARG A 193 -12.35 -15.16 3.00
CA ARG A 193 -11.43 -14.07 2.65
C ARG A 193 -12.12 -12.90 1.95
N MET A 194 -13.46 -12.92 1.88
CA MET A 194 -14.26 -11.88 1.25
C MET A 194 -15.11 -11.08 2.25
N ASP A 195 -15.19 -9.77 2.02
CA ASP A 195 -16.13 -8.87 2.67
C ASP A 195 -17.40 -8.77 1.79
N THR A 196 -18.46 -9.45 2.23
CA THR A 196 -19.76 -9.47 1.56
C THR A 196 -20.73 -8.44 2.11
N ALA A 197 -20.28 -7.53 2.98
CA ALA A 197 -21.15 -6.55 3.63
C ALA A 197 -21.62 -5.41 2.72
N ASN A 198 -21.13 -5.35 1.47
CA ASN A 198 -21.62 -4.43 0.44
C ASN A 198 -22.75 -5.04 -0.41
N LEU A 199 -23.05 -6.34 -0.25
CA LEU A 199 -24.17 -6.97 -0.96
C LEU A 199 -25.52 -6.46 -0.43
N PRO A 200 -26.59 -6.49 -1.25
CA PRO A 200 -27.95 -6.16 -0.80
C PRO A 200 -28.34 -6.99 0.43
N ARG A 201 -29.09 -6.39 1.36
CA ARG A 201 -29.52 -7.08 2.59
C ARG A 201 -30.39 -8.31 2.32
N ASP A 202 -31.08 -8.31 1.19
CA ASP A 202 -31.93 -9.41 0.73
C ASP A 202 -31.13 -10.54 0.06
N HIS A 203 -29.81 -10.35 -0.09
CA HIS A 203 -28.94 -11.36 -0.68
C HIS A 203 -28.59 -12.42 0.37
N PRO A 204 -28.64 -13.73 0.04
CA PRO A 204 -28.38 -14.81 1.01
C PRO A 204 -26.98 -14.76 1.63
N TYR A 205 -26.07 -13.96 1.06
CA TYR A 205 -24.65 -13.92 1.38
C TYR A 205 -24.21 -12.63 2.11
N TYR A 206 -25.14 -11.79 2.55
CA TYR A 206 -24.83 -10.58 3.32
C TYR A 206 -24.35 -10.93 4.74
N ILE A 207 -23.07 -10.67 5.03
CA ILE A 207 -22.50 -10.82 6.38
C ILE A 207 -22.09 -9.43 6.89
N ALA A 208 -22.91 -8.84 7.77
CA ALA A 208 -22.69 -7.50 8.30
C ALA A 208 -21.37 -7.35 9.09
N GLU A 209 -20.92 -8.43 9.73
CA GLU A 209 -19.76 -8.42 10.63
C GLU A 209 -18.44 -8.14 9.90
N ARG A 210 -18.34 -8.53 8.62
CA ARG A 210 -17.12 -8.44 7.82
C ARG A 210 -16.86 -7.06 7.23
N LYS A 211 -17.82 -6.14 7.41
CA LYS A 211 -17.77 -4.80 6.86
C LYS A 211 -16.49 -4.06 7.23
N LYS A 212 -15.70 -3.73 6.21
CA LYS A 212 -14.47 -2.93 6.32
C LYS A 212 -13.41 -3.54 7.25
N ILE A 213 -13.37 -4.87 7.40
CA ILE A 213 -12.27 -5.54 8.09
C ILE A 213 -11.03 -5.51 7.18
N PRO A 214 -9.88 -5.00 7.66
CA PRO A 214 -8.65 -5.02 6.88
C PRO A 214 -8.21 -6.44 6.49
N GLY A 215 -7.84 -6.65 5.23
CA GLY A 215 -7.34 -7.93 4.72
C GLY A 215 -8.38 -8.84 4.08
N LEU A 216 -9.65 -8.43 4.03
CA LEU A 216 -10.69 -9.08 3.23
C LEU A 216 -10.85 -8.40 1.86
N PHE A 217 -11.14 -9.19 0.83
CA PHE A 217 -11.43 -8.70 -0.51
C PHE A 217 -12.91 -8.35 -0.62
N ASN A 218 -13.23 -7.14 -1.08
CA ASN A 218 -14.60 -6.79 -1.40
C ASN A 218 -15.01 -7.49 -2.70
N VAL A 219 -16.25 -7.99 -2.74
CA VAL A 219 -16.94 -8.46 -3.95
C VAL A 219 -17.97 -7.44 -4.37
#